data_AF-A0ABD2JXH1-F1
#
_entry.id   AF-A0ABD2JXH1-F1
#
_cell.length_a   1.000
_cell.length_b   1.000
_cell.length_c   1.000
_cell.angle_alpha   90.00
_cell.angle_beta   90.00
_cell.angle_gamma   90.00
#
_symmetry.space_group_name_H-M   'P 1'
#
loop_
_entity.id
_entity.type
_entity.pdbx_description
1 polymer ?
#
loop_
_entity_poly.entity_id
_entity_poly.type
_entity_poly.pdbx_seq_one_letter_code
_entity_poly.pdbx_strand_id
1 'polypeptide(L)'
;MTPLAFLLFSFFLVAFVPRSDACFASGICGGGCLPPPPPPCVPSQCGQGYGCGQYGCYRLRARVASSKTLKLSSKDLDGIESPEERRFDTPDARFLACCQARQLPDPCLNKCSFTAFTRQSLQNMYFRADSCPMQAAADMQFCAAQGRDHRECCTRNGVGSTLAGAKCLTFCNQIPGNVTQLDMSYLSCYDRFENMKGCFWHDLQRRMSREHRSRK
;
A
#
# COMPACT_ATOMS: atom_id res chain seq x y z
N MET A 1 38.50 -51.92 -26.19
CA MET A 1 37.67 -50.93 -25.48
C MET A 1 38.58 -49.75 -25.15
N THR A 2 38.35 -48.59 -25.76
CA THR A 2 39.30 -47.48 -25.81
C THR A 2 39.27 -46.64 -24.53
N PRO A 3 40.42 -46.16 -24.04
CA PRO A 3 40.50 -45.36 -22.80
C PRO A 3 39.71 -44.03 -22.86
N LEU A 4 39.40 -43.57 -24.08
CA LEU A 4 38.58 -42.39 -24.32
C LEU A 4 37.12 -42.56 -23.83
N ALA A 5 36.57 -43.78 -23.91
CA ALA A 5 35.20 -44.05 -23.50
C ALA A 5 35.04 -44.00 -21.96
N PHE A 6 36.07 -44.42 -21.21
CA PHE A 6 36.09 -44.31 -19.75
C PHE A 6 36.18 -42.87 -19.28
N LEU A 7 36.94 -42.01 -19.96
CA LEU A 7 37.03 -40.59 -19.62
C LEU A 7 35.71 -39.86 -19.87
N LEU A 8 35.03 -40.16 -20.99
CA LEU A 8 33.71 -39.58 -21.29
C LEU A 8 32.63 -40.06 -20.30
N PHE A 9 32.66 -41.33 -19.89
CA PHE A 9 31.71 -41.86 -18.91
C PHE A 9 31.93 -41.30 -17.50
N SER A 10 33.19 -41.08 -17.10
CA SER A 10 33.53 -40.45 -15.83
C SER A 10 33.13 -38.97 -15.80
N PHE A 11 33.27 -38.25 -16.93
CA PHE A 11 32.81 -36.86 -17.06
C PHE A 11 31.28 -36.75 -17.00
N PHE A 12 30.57 -37.72 -17.59
CA PHE A 12 29.11 -37.80 -17.50
C PHE A 12 28.62 -38.11 -16.08
N LEU A 13 29.31 -38.98 -15.35
CA LEU A 13 28.97 -39.28 -13.94
C LEU A 13 29.21 -38.11 -13.01
N VAL A 14 30.27 -37.31 -13.20
CA VAL A 14 30.51 -36.08 -12.42
C VAL A 14 29.49 -34.98 -12.74
N ALA A 15 29.03 -34.89 -14.00
CA ALA A 15 27.99 -33.95 -14.40
C ALA A 15 26.57 -34.32 -13.92
N PHE A 16 26.34 -35.61 -13.63
CA PHE A 16 25.05 -36.15 -13.16
C PHE A 16 25.03 -36.56 -11.69
N VAL A 17 26.07 -36.26 -10.91
CA VAL A 17 25.95 -36.34 -9.44
C VAL A 17 24.77 -35.45 -9.06
N PRO A 18 23.74 -36.01 -8.41
CA PRO A 18 22.53 -35.27 -8.08
C PRO A 18 22.97 -34.05 -7.28
N ARG A 19 22.33 -32.93 -7.60
CA ARG A 19 22.28 -31.73 -6.79
C ARG A 19 21.94 -32.15 -5.36
N SER A 20 22.97 -32.46 -4.58
CA SER A 20 22.88 -32.69 -3.16
C SER A 20 22.21 -31.44 -2.61
N ASP A 21 21.09 -31.63 -1.92
CA ASP A 21 20.35 -30.61 -1.20
C ASP A 21 21.28 -29.93 -0.20
N ALA A 22 22.08 -28.99 -0.69
CA ALA A 22 22.75 -28.02 0.13
C ALA A 22 21.64 -27.11 0.62
N CYS A 23 21.18 -27.39 1.84
CA CYS A 23 20.52 -26.39 2.67
C CYS A 23 21.50 -25.23 2.85
N PHE A 24 21.49 -24.29 1.90
CA PHE A 24 22.09 -22.98 2.09
C PHE A 24 21.37 -22.36 3.29
N ALA A 25 22.13 -22.01 4.33
CA ALA A 25 21.67 -21.34 5.54
C ALA A 25 21.12 -19.91 5.29
N SER A 26 20.68 -19.62 4.06
CA SER A 26 20.21 -18.31 3.60
C SER A 26 18.68 -18.25 3.44
N GLY A 27 17.93 -19.30 3.80
CA GLY A 27 16.46 -19.22 3.87
C GLY A 27 15.74 -18.99 2.54
N ILE A 28 16.36 -19.33 1.42
CA ILE A 28 15.76 -19.26 0.08
C ILE A 28 15.59 -20.67 -0.47
N CYS A 29 14.45 -21.30 -0.12
CA CYS A 29 13.95 -22.45 -0.84
C CYS A 29 13.35 -21.98 -2.17
N GLY A 30 13.78 -22.61 -3.26
CA GLY A 30 13.24 -22.40 -4.60
C GLY A 30 11.80 -22.90 -4.67
N GLY A 31 10.87 -21.95 -4.62
CA GLY A 31 9.44 -22.20 -4.64
C GLY A 31 8.80 -21.05 -3.87
N GLY A 32 8.21 -20.09 -4.59
CA GLY A 32 7.69 -18.86 -4.00
C GLY A 32 6.69 -19.14 -2.89
N CYS A 33 7.16 -19.12 -1.64
CA CYS A 33 6.30 -19.13 -0.49
C CYS A 33 5.50 -17.82 -0.53
N LEU A 34 4.19 -17.93 -0.70
CA LEU A 34 3.29 -16.82 -0.44
C LEU A 34 3.60 -16.27 0.96
N PRO A 35 3.60 -14.95 1.15
CA PRO A 35 3.86 -14.37 2.46
C PRO A 35 2.89 -14.99 3.47
N PRO A 36 3.36 -15.42 4.66
CA PRO A 36 2.49 -16.01 5.66
C PRO A 36 1.35 -15.02 5.99
N PRO A 37 0.13 -15.52 6.24
CA PRO A 37 -0.97 -14.66 6.63
C PRO A 37 -0.58 -13.87 7.89
N PRO A 38 -1.03 -12.60 8.02
CA PRO A 38 -0.76 -11.84 9.24
C PRO A 38 -1.30 -12.62 10.46
N PRO A 39 -0.59 -12.60 11.60
CA PRO A 39 -1.04 -13.32 12.78
C PRO A 39 -2.44 -12.83 13.20
N PRO A 40 -3.32 -13.73 13.67
CA PRO A 40 -4.65 -13.34 14.12
C PRO A 40 -4.52 -12.34 15.26
N CYS A 41 -5.13 -11.18 15.08
CA CYS A 41 -5.17 -10.18 16.13
C CYS A 41 -6.08 -10.67 17.27
N VAL A 42 -5.65 -10.44 18.52
CA VAL A 42 -6.42 -10.81 19.71
C VAL A 42 -6.91 -9.52 20.39
N PRO A 43 -8.23 -9.28 20.51
CA PRO A 43 -8.76 -8.03 21.05
C PRO A 43 -8.27 -7.70 22.47
N SER A 44 -8.07 -8.71 23.33
CA SER A 44 -7.58 -8.51 24.69
C SER A 44 -6.12 -8.07 24.78
N GLN A 45 -5.35 -8.17 23.69
CA GLN A 45 -3.96 -7.71 23.62
C GLN A 45 -3.85 -6.27 23.13
N CYS A 46 -4.94 -5.69 22.61
CA CYS A 46 -4.96 -4.29 22.22
C CYS A 46 -5.19 -3.39 23.45
N GLY A 47 -4.43 -2.31 23.55
CA GLY A 47 -4.57 -1.34 24.64
C GLY A 47 -5.93 -0.64 24.64
N GLN A 48 -6.28 0.00 25.76
CA GLN A 48 -7.52 0.78 25.86
C GLN A 48 -7.61 1.83 24.74
N GLY A 49 -8.76 1.89 24.07
CA GLY A 49 -8.96 2.77 22.90
C GLY A 49 -8.43 2.21 21.58
N TYR A 50 -8.00 0.95 21.53
CA TYR A 50 -7.63 0.24 20.30
C TYR A 50 -8.59 -0.93 20.04
N GLY A 51 -8.84 -1.17 18.75
CA GLY A 51 -9.63 -2.26 18.23
C GLY A 51 -8.74 -3.25 17.49
N CYS A 52 -9.30 -4.41 17.18
CA CYS A 52 -8.59 -5.49 16.54
C CYS A 52 -8.97 -5.59 15.06
N GLY A 53 -8.00 -5.42 14.16
CA GLY A 53 -8.21 -5.38 12.71
C GLY A 53 -7.33 -6.38 11.96
N GLN A 54 -7.41 -6.34 10.63
CA GLN A 54 -6.70 -7.28 9.74
C GLN A 54 -5.17 -7.21 9.87
N TYR A 55 -4.62 -6.05 10.25
CA TYR A 55 -3.17 -5.82 10.36
C TYR A 55 -2.69 -5.64 11.80
N GLY A 56 -3.51 -6.04 12.79
CA GLY A 56 -3.21 -5.87 14.21
C GLY A 56 -4.10 -4.82 14.89
N CYS A 57 -3.60 -4.24 15.97
CA CYS A 57 -4.33 -3.25 16.73
C CYS A 57 -4.38 -1.91 16.00
N TYR A 58 -5.57 -1.33 15.88
CA TYR A 58 -5.78 -0.01 15.29
C TYR A 58 -6.50 0.91 16.27
N ARG A 59 -6.24 2.21 16.21
CA ARG A 59 -6.85 3.15 17.14
C ARG A 59 -8.35 3.30 16.84
N LEU A 60 -9.19 3.05 17.85
CA LEU A 60 -10.60 3.38 17.79
C LEU A 60 -10.74 4.90 17.82
N ARG A 61 -11.38 5.45 16.80
CA ARG A 61 -11.93 6.80 16.95
C ARG A 61 -13.18 6.69 17.80
N ALA A 62 -13.27 7.54 18.82
CA ALA A 62 -14.55 7.85 19.40
C ALA A 62 -15.46 8.29 18.24
N ARG A 63 -16.47 7.49 17.93
CA ARG A 63 -17.65 8.01 17.26
C ARG A 63 -18.22 8.97 18.29
N VAL A 64 -17.81 10.24 18.25
CA VAL A 64 -18.66 11.27 18.80
C VAL A 64 -19.92 11.09 17.97
N ALA A 65 -20.93 10.47 18.58
CA ALA A 65 -22.21 10.34 17.94
C ALA A 65 -22.55 11.76 17.47
N SER A 66 -22.92 11.89 16.21
CA SER A 66 -23.70 13.01 15.74
C SER A 66 -24.97 13.02 16.59
N SER A 67 -24.88 13.56 17.80
CA SER A 67 -26.02 13.93 18.61
C SER A 67 -26.72 15.00 17.81
N LYS A 68 -27.94 14.71 17.36
CA LYS A 68 -28.86 15.62 16.70
C LYS A 68 -29.28 16.78 17.63
N THR A 69 -28.32 17.56 18.10
CA THR A 69 -28.44 18.75 18.94
C THR A 69 -27.23 19.60 18.56
N LEU A 70 -27.33 20.65 17.76
CA LEU A 70 -28.23 21.79 17.89
C LEU A 70 -28.66 22.30 16.52
N LYS A 71 -29.97 22.47 16.29
CA LYS A 71 -30.46 23.46 15.32
C LYS A 71 -30.25 24.83 15.96
N LEU A 72 -29.09 25.45 15.75
CA LEU A 72 -28.94 26.88 15.99
C LEU A 72 -29.42 27.60 14.72
N SER A 73 -30.46 28.41 14.91
CA SER A 73 -31.08 29.23 13.88
C SER A 73 -30.03 30.16 13.27
N SER A 74 -29.95 30.12 11.95
CA SER A 74 -28.92 30.70 11.07
C SER A 74 -28.99 32.23 10.94
N LYS A 75 -29.24 32.97 12.02
CA LYS A 75 -29.38 34.43 11.96
C LYS A 75 -28.45 35.28 12.82
N ASP A 76 -27.75 34.72 13.81
CA ASP A 76 -27.06 35.57 14.80
C ASP A 76 -25.56 35.29 15.03
N LEU A 77 -24.87 34.53 14.18
CA LEU A 77 -23.41 34.40 14.28
C LEU A 77 -22.74 34.39 12.89
N ASP A 78 -22.15 35.52 12.54
CA ASP A 78 -21.20 35.67 11.44
C ASP A 78 -20.02 34.69 11.61
N GLY A 79 -19.76 33.89 10.56
CA GLY A 79 -18.39 33.56 10.15
C GLY A 79 -17.55 32.58 10.99
N ILE A 80 -18.13 31.59 11.67
CA ILE A 80 -17.36 30.46 12.21
C ILE A 80 -17.78 29.16 11.53
N GLU A 81 -17.21 28.89 10.35
CA GLU A 81 -17.12 27.52 9.83
C GLU A 81 -16.43 26.66 10.89
N SER A 82 -17.11 25.61 11.36
CA SER A 82 -16.59 24.77 12.43
C SER A 82 -15.19 24.26 12.08
N PRO A 83 -14.24 24.21 13.04
CA PRO A 83 -12.88 23.69 12.81
C PRO A 83 -12.84 22.24 12.28
N GLU A 84 -13.94 21.51 12.37
CA GLU A 84 -14.03 20.10 12.00
C GLU A 84 -14.28 19.89 10.50
N GLU A 85 -14.98 20.82 9.83
CA GLU A 85 -15.25 20.73 8.39
C GLU A 85 -14.03 21.10 7.54
N ARG A 86 -13.17 22.02 8.03
CA ARG A 86 -11.87 22.36 7.43
C ARG A 86 -10.79 21.31 7.58
N ARG A 87 -11.01 20.27 8.40
CA ARG A 87 -9.98 19.26 8.70
C ARG A 87 -9.67 18.34 7.51
N PHE A 88 -10.52 18.30 6.48
CA PHE A 88 -10.34 17.49 5.27
C PHE A 88 -10.01 18.32 4.01
N ASP A 89 -9.51 19.54 4.18
CA ASP A 89 -9.22 20.45 3.07
C ASP A 89 -7.89 20.18 2.37
N THR A 90 -7.06 19.29 2.91
CA THR A 90 -5.79 18.91 2.29
C THR A 90 -5.84 17.48 1.72
N PRO A 91 -5.09 17.18 0.65
CA PRO A 91 -5.08 15.83 0.10
C PRO A 91 -4.53 14.80 1.11
N ASP A 92 -3.55 15.20 1.93
CA ASP A 92 -3.00 14.39 3.02
C ASP A 92 -4.06 14.06 4.07
N ALA A 93 -4.89 15.03 4.46
CA ALA A 93 -5.96 14.78 5.41
C ALA A 93 -6.98 13.77 4.88
N ARG A 94 -7.35 13.85 3.60
CA ARG A 94 -8.26 12.88 2.97
C ARG A 94 -7.64 11.50 2.81
N PHE A 95 -6.36 11.43 2.47
CA PHE A 95 -5.62 10.18 2.42
C PHE A 95 -5.60 9.51 3.81
N LEU A 96 -5.17 10.25 4.83
CA LEU A 96 -5.15 9.78 6.21
C LEU A 96 -6.53 9.35 6.71
N ALA A 97 -7.59 10.11 6.37
CA ALA A 97 -8.96 9.77 6.72
C ALA A 97 -9.38 8.41 6.17
N CYS A 98 -9.04 8.13 4.91
CA CYS A 98 -9.31 6.84 4.29
C CYS A 98 -8.54 5.71 4.99
N CYS A 99 -7.26 5.90 5.30
CA CYS A 99 -6.47 4.90 6.03
C CYS A 99 -7.08 4.56 7.40
N GLN A 100 -7.59 5.56 8.09
CA GLN A 100 -8.25 5.39 9.39
C GLN A 100 -9.58 4.67 9.25
N ALA A 101 -10.37 4.98 8.22
CA ALA A 101 -11.61 4.27 7.91
C ALA A 101 -11.37 2.80 7.57
N ARG A 102 -10.22 2.49 6.96
CA ARG A 102 -9.75 1.12 6.70
C ARG A 102 -9.05 0.47 7.91
N GLN A 103 -9.04 1.14 9.07
CA GLN A 103 -8.54 0.58 10.32
C GLN A 103 -7.06 0.17 10.25
N LEU A 104 -6.25 0.94 9.52
CA LEU A 104 -4.82 0.71 9.49
C LEU A 104 -4.18 1.03 10.86
N PRO A 105 -3.17 0.25 11.28
CA PRO A 105 -2.49 0.47 12.55
C PRO A 105 -1.62 1.73 12.49
N ASP A 106 -1.30 2.31 13.65
CA ASP A 106 -0.60 3.59 13.77
C ASP A 106 0.74 3.68 12.99
N PRO A 107 1.59 2.63 12.94
CA PRO A 107 2.79 2.64 12.09
C PRO A 107 2.51 2.87 10.60
N CYS A 108 1.35 2.42 10.11
CA CYS A 108 0.90 2.67 8.75
C CYS A 108 0.28 4.06 8.61
N LEU A 109 -0.46 4.55 9.62
CA LEU A 109 -1.04 5.89 9.59
C LEU A 109 0.01 6.99 9.46
N ASN A 110 1.20 6.79 10.04
CA ASN A 110 2.34 7.70 9.89
C ASN A 110 2.88 7.80 8.46
N LYS A 111 2.42 6.91 7.56
CA LYS A 111 2.77 6.89 6.14
C LYS A 111 1.62 7.35 5.25
N CYS A 112 0.43 7.59 5.79
CA CYS A 112 -0.76 8.00 5.03
C CYS A 112 -0.78 9.50 4.72
N SER A 113 0.33 9.98 4.15
CA SER A 113 0.47 11.29 3.53
C SER A 113 1.26 11.13 2.24
N PHE A 114 1.08 12.03 1.28
CA PHE A 114 1.82 12.02 0.03
C PHE A 114 3.30 12.34 0.21
N THR A 115 3.71 12.85 1.37
CA THR A 115 5.11 13.07 1.74
C THR A 115 5.76 11.83 2.36
N ALA A 116 5.04 11.11 3.23
CA ALA A 116 5.58 9.95 3.96
C ALA A 116 5.35 8.62 3.22
N PHE A 117 4.37 8.57 2.30
CA PHE A 117 4.16 7.46 1.41
C PHE A 117 5.18 7.54 0.27
N THR A 118 6.32 6.88 0.45
CA THR A 118 7.45 6.92 -0.50
C THR A 118 7.87 5.51 -0.89
N ARG A 119 8.68 5.42 -1.95
CA ARG A 119 9.37 4.17 -2.33
C ARG A 119 10.13 3.57 -1.15
N GLN A 120 10.85 4.40 -0.39
CA GLN A 120 11.65 3.94 0.75
C GLN A 120 10.76 3.36 1.85
N SER A 121 9.64 4.00 2.15
CA SER A 121 8.69 3.49 3.14
C SER A 121 8.14 2.12 2.73
N LEU A 122 7.76 1.95 1.46
CA LEU A 122 7.30 0.66 0.91
C LEU A 122 8.41 -0.41 0.93
N GLN A 123 9.65 -0.01 0.62
CA GLN A 123 10.80 -0.90 0.66
C GLN A 123 11.07 -1.40 2.09
N ASN A 124 11.01 -0.50 3.08
CA ASN A 124 11.17 -0.88 4.49
C ASN A 124 10.05 -1.83 4.96
N MET A 125 8.81 -1.61 4.52
CA MET A 125 7.69 -2.52 4.79
C MET A 125 7.90 -3.89 4.14
N TYR A 126 8.37 -3.92 2.89
CA TYR A 126 8.66 -5.16 2.17
C TYR A 126 9.72 -6.00 2.88
N PHE A 127 10.84 -5.36 3.27
CA PHE A 127 11.93 -6.02 4.00
C PHE A 127 11.65 -6.23 5.49
N ARG A 128 10.44 -5.91 5.96
CA ARG A 128 10.04 -5.99 7.38
C ARG A 128 10.97 -5.20 8.32
N ALA A 129 11.64 -4.17 7.78
CA ALA A 129 12.35 -3.17 8.55
C ALA A 129 11.40 -2.10 9.12
N ASP A 130 10.12 -2.14 8.72
CA ASP A 130 9.05 -1.28 9.19
C ASP A 130 8.00 -2.09 9.97
N SER A 131 7.45 -1.49 11.04
CA SER A 131 6.38 -2.12 11.82
C SER A 131 5.03 -2.13 11.10
N CYS A 132 4.86 -1.33 10.03
CA CYS A 132 3.71 -1.42 9.15
C CYS A 132 3.87 -2.61 8.18
N PRO A 133 2.97 -3.61 8.21
CA PRO A 133 3.11 -4.79 7.35
C PRO A 133 2.88 -4.45 5.87
N MET A 134 3.61 -5.11 4.97
CA MET A 134 3.51 -4.87 3.53
C MET A 134 2.10 -5.08 2.96
N GLN A 135 1.30 -5.96 3.58
CA GLN A 135 -0.10 -6.21 3.20
C GLN A 135 -0.97 -4.95 3.29
N ALA A 136 -0.68 -4.04 4.23
CA ALA A 136 -1.39 -2.77 4.37
C ALA A 136 -1.10 -1.79 3.21
N ALA A 137 -0.06 -2.03 2.41
CA ALA A 137 0.30 -1.15 1.30
C ALA A 137 -0.81 -1.07 0.23
N ALA A 138 -1.53 -2.15 -0.03
CA ALA A 138 -2.63 -2.15 -1.00
C ALA A 138 -3.74 -1.17 -0.57
N ASP A 139 -4.05 -1.15 0.72
CA ASP A 139 -5.03 -0.23 1.31
C ASP A 139 -4.55 1.22 1.30
N MET A 140 -3.26 1.44 1.55
CA MET A 140 -2.67 2.77 1.43
C MET A 140 -2.65 3.27 -0.02
N GLN A 141 -2.30 2.43 -0.99
CA GLN A 141 -2.40 2.78 -2.43
C GLN A 141 -3.83 3.13 -2.81
N PHE A 142 -4.78 2.29 -2.41
CA PHE A 142 -6.21 2.51 -2.66
C PHE A 142 -6.66 3.87 -2.10
N CYS A 143 -6.25 4.18 -0.86
CA CYS A 143 -6.59 5.43 -0.20
C CYS A 143 -5.93 6.65 -0.85
N ALA A 144 -4.66 6.57 -1.25
CA ALA A 144 -3.98 7.63 -1.97
C ALA A 144 -4.68 7.94 -3.31
N ALA A 145 -5.06 6.90 -4.06
CA ALA A 145 -5.78 7.01 -5.32
C ALA A 145 -7.30 7.22 -5.17
N GLN A 146 -7.84 7.20 -3.95
CA GLN A 146 -9.27 7.26 -3.66
C GLN A 146 -10.13 6.29 -4.48
N GLY A 147 -9.61 5.09 -4.75
CA GLY A 147 -10.35 4.05 -5.45
C GLY A 147 -10.67 4.32 -6.93
N ARG A 148 -9.87 5.17 -7.61
CA ARG A 148 -10.11 5.56 -9.02
C ARG A 148 -9.04 5.01 -9.96
N ASP A 149 -9.36 5.04 -11.25
CA ASP A 149 -8.43 4.69 -12.32
C ASP A 149 -7.62 5.90 -12.79
N HIS A 150 -6.29 5.81 -12.66
CA HIS A 150 -5.33 6.83 -13.07
C HIS A 150 -4.44 6.38 -14.23
N ARG A 151 -4.75 5.27 -14.90
CA ARG A 151 -3.92 4.70 -15.97
C ARG A 151 -3.54 5.73 -17.03
N GLU A 152 -4.45 6.61 -17.43
CA GLU A 152 -4.17 7.66 -18.43
C GLU A 152 -3.04 8.62 -17.97
N CYS A 153 -3.09 9.07 -16.71
CA CYS A 153 -2.03 9.92 -16.15
C CYS A 153 -0.72 9.13 -16.00
N CYS A 154 -0.80 7.90 -15.49
CA CYS A 154 0.36 7.06 -15.27
C CYS A 154 1.10 6.69 -16.56
N THR A 155 0.37 6.38 -17.63
CA THR A 155 0.95 6.11 -18.95
C THR A 155 1.72 7.33 -19.45
N ARG A 156 1.12 8.52 -19.35
CA ARG A 156 1.77 9.78 -19.75
C ARG A 156 2.99 10.14 -18.89
N ASN A 157 3.02 9.71 -17.63
CA ASN A 157 4.13 9.94 -16.70
C ASN A 157 5.11 8.76 -16.63
N GLY A 158 5.13 7.89 -17.64
CA GLY A 158 6.17 6.86 -17.79
C GLY A 158 6.12 5.74 -16.76
N VAL A 159 4.98 5.52 -16.08
CA VAL A 159 4.84 4.40 -15.13
C VAL A 159 4.94 3.06 -15.84
N GLY A 160 4.43 2.97 -17.07
CA GLY A 160 4.52 1.78 -17.90
C GLY A 160 5.86 1.58 -18.61
N SER A 161 6.86 2.44 -18.37
CA SER A 161 8.17 2.38 -19.04
C SER A 161 9.27 1.74 -18.19
N THR A 162 8.92 1.06 -17.10
CA THR A 162 9.88 0.31 -16.27
C THR A 162 10.20 -1.04 -16.92
N LEU A 163 11.08 -1.83 -16.29
CA LEU A 163 11.38 -3.19 -16.74
C LEU A 163 10.14 -4.10 -16.77
N ALA A 164 9.19 -3.92 -15.85
CA ALA A 164 7.92 -4.65 -15.85
C ALA A 164 6.87 -4.10 -16.85
N GLY A 165 7.18 -2.98 -17.53
CA GLY A 165 6.38 -2.43 -18.60
C GLY A 165 4.96 -2.07 -18.18
N ALA A 166 3.98 -2.39 -19.02
CA ALA A 166 2.56 -2.10 -18.80
C ALA A 166 1.98 -2.76 -17.54
N LYS A 167 2.62 -3.79 -16.97
CA LYS A 167 2.18 -4.41 -15.70
C LYS A 167 2.09 -3.38 -14.57
N CYS A 168 2.94 -2.36 -14.58
CA CYS A 168 2.94 -1.31 -13.57
C CYS A 168 1.69 -0.43 -13.59
N LEU A 169 0.97 -0.37 -14.72
CA LEU A 169 -0.30 0.37 -14.81
C LEU A 169 -1.40 -0.26 -13.95
N THR A 170 -1.23 -1.50 -13.52
CA THR A 170 -2.08 -2.16 -12.53
C THR A 170 -2.15 -1.37 -11.23
N PHE A 171 -1.04 -0.78 -10.78
CA PHE A 171 -1.02 0.06 -9.56
C PHE A 171 -1.75 1.39 -9.73
N CYS A 172 -2.00 1.82 -10.97
CA CYS A 172 -2.71 3.06 -11.24
C CYS A 172 -4.22 2.88 -11.26
N ASN A 173 -4.69 1.65 -11.45
CA ASN A 173 -6.11 1.34 -11.39
C ASN A 173 -6.46 0.83 -9.98
N GLN A 174 -7.00 1.71 -9.15
CA GLN A 174 -7.40 1.37 -7.78
C GLN A 174 -8.91 1.14 -7.65
N ILE A 175 -9.64 0.87 -8.75
CA ILE A 175 -11.05 0.50 -8.68
C ILE A 175 -11.18 -0.80 -7.84
N PRO A 176 -12.04 -0.83 -6.81
CA PRO A 176 -12.26 -2.03 -6.00
C PRO A 176 -12.61 -3.26 -6.84
N GLY A 177 -12.17 -4.44 -6.41
CA GLY A 177 -12.51 -5.72 -7.04
C GLY A 177 -11.42 -6.33 -7.91
N ASN A 178 -10.36 -5.58 -8.23
CA ASN A 178 -9.17 -6.13 -8.88
C ASN A 178 -8.02 -6.26 -7.87
N VAL A 179 -8.00 -7.35 -7.10
CA VAL A 179 -6.92 -7.62 -6.14
C VAL A 179 -5.75 -8.25 -6.89
N THR A 180 -4.69 -7.47 -7.09
CA THR A 180 -3.46 -7.98 -7.70
C THR A 180 -2.52 -8.54 -6.64
N GLN A 181 -2.09 -9.78 -6.83
CA GLN A 181 -1.11 -10.40 -5.96
C GLN A 181 0.25 -9.76 -6.24
N LEU A 182 0.74 -8.99 -5.26
CA LEU A 182 2.01 -8.29 -5.36
C LEU A 182 3.15 -9.29 -5.12
N ASP A 183 3.71 -9.80 -6.21
CA ASP A 183 4.93 -10.61 -6.19
C ASP A 183 6.19 -9.76 -6.48
N MET A 184 7.35 -10.42 -6.52
CA MET A 184 8.64 -9.79 -6.77
C MET A 184 8.76 -9.12 -8.14
N SER A 185 7.97 -9.53 -9.13
CA SER A 185 8.03 -8.98 -10.50
C SER A 185 7.60 -7.51 -10.55
N TYR A 186 6.83 -7.07 -9.56
CA TYR A 186 6.33 -5.70 -9.47
C TYR A 186 7.29 -4.73 -8.77
N LEU A 187 8.42 -5.19 -8.22
CA LEU A 187 9.38 -4.32 -7.54
C LEU A 187 9.89 -3.17 -8.44
N SER A 188 10.12 -3.46 -9.73
CA SER A 188 10.54 -2.44 -10.71
C SER A 188 9.48 -1.37 -10.96
N CYS A 189 8.21 -1.61 -10.65
CA CYS A 189 7.16 -0.60 -10.75
C CYS A 189 7.36 0.52 -9.72
N TYR A 190 7.97 0.21 -8.57
CA TYR A 190 8.26 1.22 -7.55
C TYR A 190 9.41 2.17 -7.94
N ASP A 191 10.15 1.92 -9.03
CA ASP A 191 11.07 2.91 -9.61
C ASP A 191 10.34 4.17 -10.08
N ARG A 192 9.05 4.02 -10.45
CA ARG A 192 8.17 5.12 -10.87
C ARG A 192 7.15 5.47 -9.79
N PHE A 193 7.43 5.16 -8.53
CA PHE A 193 6.50 5.35 -7.43
C PHE A 193 6.05 6.81 -7.27
N GLU A 194 7.00 7.74 -7.32
CA GLU A 194 6.70 9.17 -7.22
C GLU A 194 5.83 9.68 -8.38
N ASN A 195 6.00 9.13 -9.59
CA ASN A 195 5.17 9.47 -10.75
C ASN A 195 3.72 8.96 -10.58
N MET A 196 3.54 7.74 -10.05
CA MET A 196 2.22 7.20 -9.71
C MET A 196 1.54 8.08 -8.66
N LYS A 197 2.25 8.34 -7.56
CA LYS A 197 1.76 9.15 -6.43
C LYS A 197 1.42 10.58 -6.85
N GLY A 198 2.22 11.19 -7.72
CA GLY A 198 1.95 12.52 -8.29
C GLY A 198 0.62 12.56 -9.04
N CYS A 199 0.30 11.53 -9.84
CA CYS A 199 -1.00 11.42 -10.50
C CYS A 199 -2.17 11.40 -9.50
N PHE A 200 -2.03 10.66 -8.40
CA PHE A 200 -3.05 10.56 -7.36
C PHE A 200 -3.26 11.91 -6.65
N TRP A 201 -2.16 12.59 -6.28
CA TRP A 201 -2.21 13.91 -5.63
C TRP A 201 -2.90 14.94 -6.50
N HIS A 202 -2.49 15.05 -7.78
CA HIS A 202 -3.03 16.05 -8.69
C HIS A 202 -4.49 15.80 -9.05
N ASP A 203 -4.94 14.54 -9.14
CA ASP A 203 -6.37 14.23 -9.26
C ASP A 203 -7.15 14.71 -8.04
N LEU A 204 -6.68 14.34 -6.83
CA LEU A 204 -7.33 14.71 -5.58
C LEU A 204 -7.42 16.22 -5.40
N GLN A 205 -6.30 16.93 -5.58
CA GLN A 205 -6.23 18.38 -5.48
C GLN A 205 -7.25 19.07 -6.41
N ARG A 206 -7.29 18.68 -7.69
CA ARG A 206 -8.22 19.26 -8.67
C ARG A 206 -9.67 19.02 -8.30
N ARG A 207 -10.01 17.83 -7.78
CA ARG A 207 -11.38 17.52 -7.35
C ARG A 207 -11.79 18.32 -6.13
N MET A 208 -10.93 18.42 -5.12
CA MET A 208 -11.22 19.24 -3.94
C MET A 208 -11.44 20.70 -4.32
N SER A 209 -10.65 21.26 -5.23
CA SER A 209 -10.86 22.64 -5.71
C SER A 209 -12.21 22.83 -6.40
N ARG A 210 -12.69 21.82 -7.14
CA ARG A 210 -14.02 21.82 -7.78
C ARG A 210 -15.15 21.69 -6.76
N GLU A 211 -14.99 20.79 -5.79
CA GLU A 211 -15.94 20.62 -4.67
C GLU A 211 -16.10 21.92 -3.88
N HIS A 212 -14.99 22.57 -3.53
CA HIS A 212 -15.00 23.85 -2.82
C HIS A 212 -15.70 24.95 -3.65
N ARG A 213 -15.45 25.00 -4.97
CA ARG A 213 -16.16 25.94 -5.87
C ARG A 213 -17.66 25.66 -5.94
N SER A 214 -18.10 24.40 -5.89
CA SER A 214 -19.52 24.04 -5.98
C SER A 214 -20.32 24.32 -4.70
N ARG A 215 -19.64 24.49 -3.57
CA ARG A 215 -20.26 24.80 -2.26
C ARG A 215 -20.45 26.30 -2.02
N LYS A 216 -19.84 27.14 -2.86
CA LYS A 216 -19.93 28.59 -2.82
C LYS A 216 -20.93 29.09 -3.85
#